data_AF-A0AB34JGL2-F1
#
_entry.id   AF-A0AB34JGL2-F1
#
_cell.length_a   1.000
_cell.length_b   1.000
_cell.length_c   1.000
_cell.angle_alpha   90.00
_cell.angle_beta   90.00
_cell.angle_gamma   90.00
#
_symmetry.space_group_name_H-M   'P 1'
#
loop_
_entity.id
_entity.type
_entity.pdbx_description
1 polymer ?
#
loop_
_entity_poly.entity_id
_entity_poly.type
_entity_poly.pdbx_seq_one_letter_code
_entity_poly.pdbx_strand_id
1 'polypeptide(L)'
;MRAGGFLLLAACACARGWVTTSQARFGAQIPAIRNESRGVVTSLVPQTLGYLWSYQTNSQSARGLGGSITWAWDSELCHRILRVMEEDFWQISFVDCLDVRAALHRAFETWSSNHKLIKFTDVTDECEKRGESTDSCSLAEIWVTFMNSSNLNFGGVPSASTSAAAQAVPYPRYSTSFVSTNGISPFRQVGSTKVPRQVLEVTGGRLSFNTGDPYCWYLDTSFCQGWHDLKRRHGKDGVFIFSIVLLFVFWGVAVILIILHFSAVLRNIVRENKALRDELEPLHGRVSLALLMAADRLGFYGLVSRFFIIMLPWAFYKAIFITCWECYDFQAVAAHEIGHLLGLGHPDLVPSELLPLEGAPGENAYNALLAAGLELNASTCLAPWDYVVAGVPSGDLNPATGKRYALMDSIDKHQPRTCLEVDDLEGLNTIYPTCTGAITVPQCTKEPLHFLGWFRICFFIVVPLAFAIGLALLILVPFHIYLFYRERASLSSAERARRPLLLHLFRWSPARVGPPKSSSIDEIALSCPTHTPAAVESAVADPGPSAIDSPKPSREEPGPPNELNSPMEVGRSQPGQSAASIEITPFAAEPALGSQDV
;
A
#
# COMPACT_ATOMS: atom_id res chain seq x y z
N MET A 1 25.06 35.26 28.27
CA MET A 1 23.82 35.93 27.80
C MET A 1 24.17 36.94 26.71
N ARG A 2 24.09 36.55 25.44
CA ARG A 2 23.95 37.48 24.30
C ARG A 2 23.03 36.80 23.31
N ALA A 3 21.78 37.26 23.29
CA ALA A 3 20.78 36.87 22.31
C ALA A 3 21.19 37.45 20.96
N GLY A 4 21.74 36.60 20.09
CA GLY A 4 21.92 36.90 18.67
C GLY A 4 20.58 36.69 17.99
N GLY A 5 19.87 37.79 17.72
CA GLY A 5 18.66 37.78 16.90
C GLY A 5 19.00 37.40 15.47
N PHE A 6 18.77 36.14 15.12
CA PHE A 6 18.62 35.74 13.73
C PHE A 6 17.31 36.33 13.23
N LEU A 7 17.40 37.46 12.51
CA LEU A 7 16.37 37.87 11.57
C LEU A 7 16.37 36.81 10.45
N LEU A 8 15.60 35.74 10.65
CA LEU A 8 15.14 34.89 9.56
C LEU A 8 14.21 35.78 8.74
N LEU A 9 14.77 36.38 7.68
CA LEU A 9 14.00 36.69 6.48
C LEU A 9 13.45 35.35 6.02
N ALA A 10 12.26 35.00 6.53
CA ALA A 10 11.44 33.94 5.98
C ALA A 10 11.16 34.38 4.55
N ALA A 11 11.99 33.92 3.61
CA ALA A 11 11.59 33.81 2.22
C ALA A 11 10.20 33.18 2.29
N CYS A 12 9.17 33.95 1.92
CA CYS A 12 7.81 33.44 1.83
C CYS A 12 7.90 32.29 0.83
N ALA A 13 8.06 31.07 1.34
CA ALA A 13 7.95 29.87 0.57
C ALA A 13 6.57 29.97 -0.05
N CYS A 14 6.51 30.19 -1.36
CA CYS A 14 5.25 30.28 -2.09
C CYS A 14 4.48 29.02 -1.76
N ALA A 15 3.43 29.15 -0.94
CA ALA A 15 2.57 28.04 -0.62
C ALA A 15 1.98 27.54 -1.95
N ARG A 16 2.02 26.22 -2.18
CA ARG A 16 1.65 25.54 -3.45
C ARG A 16 0.37 24.70 -3.32
N GLY A 17 -0.68 25.02 -4.08
CA GLY A 17 -1.92 24.22 -4.25
C GLY A 17 -1.83 23.30 -5.48
N TRP A 18 -2.94 22.82 -6.03
CA TRP A 18 -2.93 21.92 -7.17
C TRP A 18 -2.43 22.60 -8.45
N VAL A 19 -1.99 21.78 -9.42
CA VAL A 19 -1.52 22.27 -10.72
C VAL A 19 -1.96 21.33 -11.83
N THR A 20 -2.26 21.86 -13.02
CA THR A 20 -2.50 21.03 -14.21
C THR A 20 -1.20 20.63 -14.90
N THR A 21 -1.23 19.56 -15.70
CA THR A 21 -0.12 19.18 -16.58
C THR A 21 0.26 20.32 -17.52
N SER A 22 -0.72 21.06 -18.05
CA SER A 22 -0.50 22.27 -18.87
C SER A 22 0.31 23.33 -18.13
N GLN A 23 0.00 23.61 -16.85
CA GLN A 23 0.75 24.56 -16.04
C GLN A 23 2.15 24.05 -15.69
N ALA A 24 2.25 22.81 -15.19
CA ALA A 24 3.49 22.26 -14.66
C ALA A 24 4.56 22.03 -15.74
N ARG A 25 4.17 21.48 -16.90
CA ARG A 25 5.10 21.09 -17.97
C ARG A 25 5.24 22.11 -19.09
N PHE A 26 4.15 22.82 -19.40
CA PHE A 26 4.08 23.71 -20.55
C PHE A 26 3.93 25.19 -20.19
N GLY A 27 4.02 25.55 -18.90
CA GLY A 27 4.03 26.95 -18.47
C GLY A 27 2.72 27.69 -18.72
N ALA A 28 1.59 26.97 -18.86
CA ALA A 28 0.28 27.59 -19.00
C ALA A 28 -0.01 28.49 -17.78
N GLN A 29 -0.50 29.70 -18.03
CA GLN A 29 -0.71 30.71 -16.98
C GLN A 29 -2.19 30.81 -16.62
N ILE A 30 -2.52 30.98 -15.33
CA ILE A 30 -3.92 31.07 -14.85
C ILE A 30 -4.72 32.15 -15.62
N PRO A 31 -4.20 33.39 -15.82
CA PRO A 31 -4.94 34.40 -16.59
C PRO A 31 -5.17 34.02 -18.05
N ALA A 32 -4.23 33.30 -18.67
CA ALA A 32 -4.37 32.83 -20.05
C ALA A 32 -5.46 31.76 -20.14
N ILE A 33 -5.43 30.75 -19.26
CA ILE A 33 -6.46 29.71 -19.19
C ILE A 33 -7.85 30.34 -18.94
N ARG A 34 -7.93 31.31 -18.02
CA ARG A 34 -9.18 32.04 -17.74
C ARG A 34 -9.69 32.78 -18.97
N ASN A 35 -8.83 33.55 -19.64
CA ASN A 35 -9.18 34.29 -20.86
C ASN A 35 -9.65 33.36 -21.98
N GLU A 36 -8.99 32.21 -22.12
CA GLU A 36 -9.34 31.21 -23.11
C GLU A 36 -10.66 30.52 -22.84
N SER A 37 -11.00 30.26 -21.57
CA SER A 37 -12.32 29.76 -21.20
C SER A 37 -13.46 30.72 -21.59
N ARG A 38 -13.13 32.02 -21.74
CA ARG A 38 -14.03 33.08 -22.21
C ARG A 38 -13.94 33.34 -23.73
N GLY A 39 -13.13 32.55 -24.44
CA GLY A 39 -12.95 32.62 -25.89
C GLY A 39 -11.94 33.65 -26.39
N VAL A 40 -11.12 34.20 -25.49
CA VAL A 40 -10.00 35.09 -25.83
C VAL A 40 -8.73 34.24 -25.94
N VAL A 41 -8.20 34.08 -27.15
CA VAL A 41 -6.98 33.28 -27.38
C VAL A 41 -5.76 34.17 -27.28
N THR A 42 -4.92 33.95 -26.26
CA THR A 42 -3.72 34.75 -26.00
C THR A 42 -2.41 33.95 -26.08
N SER A 43 -2.48 32.62 -26.17
CA SER A 43 -1.33 31.73 -26.06
C SER A 43 -1.29 30.66 -27.17
N LEU A 44 -0.15 29.98 -27.29
CA LEU A 44 0.00 28.80 -28.14
C LEU A 44 -0.75 27.61 -27.53
N VAL A 45 -1.30 26.72 -28.35
CA VAL A 45 -2.13 25.59 -27.88
C VAL A 45 -1.49 24.75 -26.75
N PRO A 46 -0.18 24.42 -26.76
CA PRO A 46 0.45 23.70 -25.64
C PRO A 46 0.41 24.45 -24.30
N GLN A 47 0.38 25.78 -24.35
CA GLN A 47 0.32 26.69 -23.19
C GLN A 47 -1.12 27.03 -22.78
N THR A 48 -2.10 26.36 -23.41
CA THR A 48 -3.52 26.43 -23.05
C THR A 48 -3.86 25.29 -22.09
N LEU A 49 -5.02 25.40 -21.42
CA LEU A 49 -5.60 24.25 -20.72
C LEU A 49 -5.91 23.14 -21.73
N GLY A 50 -5.26 21.99 -21.54
CA GLY A 50 -5.37 20.81 -22.36
C GLY A 50 -5.00 19.56 -21.56
N TYR A 51 -4.76 18.45 -22.27
CA TYR A 51 -4.57 17.13 -21.66
C TYR A 51 -5.78 16.69 -20.82
N LEU A 52 -6.98 16.97 -21.36
CA LEU A 52 -8.26 16.65 -20.73
C LEU A 52 -9.06 15.65 -21.54
N TRP A 53 -9.87 14.84 -20.87
CA TRP A 53 -10.85 13.96 -21.51
C TRP A 53 -12.11 14.74 -21.89
N SER A 54 -12.61 14.54 -23.11
CA SER A 54 -13.85 15.19 -23.57
C SER A 54 -15.08 14.55 -22.94
N TYR A 55 -16.09 15.35 -22.65
CA TYR A 55 -17.45 14.89 -22.37
C TYR A 55 -18.19 14.53 -23.66
N GLN A 56 -19.23 13.70 -23.55
CA GLN A 56 -20.06 13.28 -24.68
C GLN A 56 -20.99 14.41 -25.15
N THR A 57 -21.16 14.55 -26.47
CA THR A 57 -22.10 15.52 -27.07
C THR A 57 -23.54 15.03 -27.06
N ASN A 58 -23.76 13.71 -27.02
CA ASN A 58 -25.07 13.07 -26.97
C ASN A 58 -24.97 11.75 -26.20
N SER A 59 -26.11 11.22 -25.77
CA SER A 59 -26.19 10.00 -24.95
C SER A 59 -25.79 8.70 -25.66
N GLN A 60 -25.55 8.74 -26.97
CA GLN A 60 -25.13 7.58 -27.76
C GLN A 60 -23.60 7.58 -28.00
N SER A 61 -22.91 8.66 -27.69
CA SER A 61 -21.48 8.79 -27.94
C SER A 61 -20.67 8.23 -26.78
N ALA A 62 -19.96 7.13 -27.01
CA ALA A 62 -19.00 6.57 -26.07
C ALA A 62 -17.65 7.32 -26.05
N ARG A 63 -17.57 8.53 -26.62
CA ARG A 63 -16.32 9.30 -26.71
C ARG A 63 -15.93 9.85 -25.33
N GLY A 64 -14.69 9.60 -24.92
CA GLY A 64 -14.12 10.14 -23.68
C GLY A 64 -14.95 9.72 -22.47
N LEU A 65 -15.41 10.68 -21.68
CA LEU A 65 -16.14 10.40 -20.42
C LEU A 65 -17.56 9.82 -20.62
N GLY A 66 -18.06 9.75 -21.85
CA GLY A 66 -19.43 9.28 -22.14
C GLY A 66 -19.68 7.78 -21.97
N GLY A 67 -18.62 6.97 -22.13
CA GLY A 67 -18.71 5.51 -22.16
C GLY A 67 -18.04 4.80 -20.98
N SER A 68 -17.49 5.55 -20.01
CA SER A 68 -16.39 5.10 -19.13
C SER A 68 -15.06 5.03 -19.90
N ILE A 69 -13.96 5.40 -19.24
CA ILE A 69 -12.61 5.26 -19.80
C ILE A 69 -12.21 3.80 -19.70
N THR A 70 -11.98 3.14 -20.84
CA THR A 70 -11.62 1.72 -20.83
C THR A 70 -10.13 1.53 -20.61
N TRP A 71 -9.76 0.47 -19.89
CA TRP A 71 -8.36 0.09 -19.70
C TRP A 71 -8.16 -1.41 -19.84
N ALA A 72 -6.98 -1.81 -20.29
CA ALA A 72 -6.59 -3.21 -20.37
C ALA A 72 -5.20 -3.43 -19.80
N TRP A 73 -5.04 -4.63 -19.23
CA TRP A 73 -3.83 -5.09 -18.59
C TRP A 73 -2.96 -5.90 -19.55
N ASP A 74 -1.67 -5.61 -19.59
CA ASP A 74 -0.69 -6.40 -20.31
C ASP A 74 -0.43 -7.74 -19.58
N SER A 75 -0.74 -8.85 -20.24
CA SER A 75 -0.51 -10.20 -19.70
C SER A 75 0.93 -10.44 -19.20
N GLU A 76 1.93 -9.80 -19.82
CA GLU A 76 3.34 -9.96 -19.44
C GLU A 76 3.74 -9.09 -18.24
N LEU A 77 3.04 -7.97 -17.99
CA LEU A 77 3.30 -7.12 -16.82
C LEU A 77 3.19 -7.94 -15.53
N CYS A 78 2.22 -8.84 -15.47
CA CYS A 78 1.98 -9.65 -14.29
C CYS A 78 3.18 -10.51 -13.90
N HIS A 79 3.74 -11.24 -14.87
CA HIS A 79 4.92 -12.08 -14.63
C HIS A 79 6.16 -11.30 -14.22
N ARG A 80 6.24 -10.03 -14.62
CA ARG A 80 7.38 -9.15 -14.31
C ARG A 80 7.22 -8.48 -12.96
N ILE A 81 6.05 -7.94 -12.68
CA ILE A 81 5.81 -7.19 -11.46
C ILE A 81 5.79 -8.11 -10.24
N LEU A 82 5.26 -9.33 -10.33
CA LEU A 82 5.27 -10.28 -9.22
C LEU A 82 6.69 -10.63 -8.75
N ARG A 83 7.69 -10.60 -9.64
CA ARG A 83 9.10 -10.87 -9.25
C ARG A 83 9.72 -9.79 -8.36
N VAL A 84 9.17 -8.58 -8.43
CA VAL A 84 9.64 -7.41 -7.66
C VAL A 84 8.64 -7.02 -6.56
N MET A 85 7.60 -7.83 -6.34
CA MET A 85 6.72 -7.71 -5.18
C MET A 85 7.41 -8.33 -3.97
N GLU A 86 7.64 -7.54 -2.92
CA GLU A 86 8.28 -7.98 -1.68
C GLU A 86 7.27 -8.67 -0.74
N GLU A 87 6.32 -9.39 -1.34
CA GLU A 87 5.24 -10.17 -0.71
C GLU A 87 5.51 -11.66 -0.75
N ASP A 88 6.48 -12.10 -1.56
CA ASP A 88 6.92 -13.49 -1.62
C ASP A 88 7.85 -13.81 -0.44
N PHE A 89 7.45 -14.78 0.37
CA PHE A 89 8.25 -15.24 1.51
C PHE A 89 8.59 -16.71 1.38
N TRP A 90 9.90 -17.03 1.45
CA TRP A 90 10.38 -18.41 1.33
C TRP A 90 9.84 -19.14 0.09
N GLN A 91 9.78 -18.44 -1.05
CA GLN A 91 9.24 -18.97 -2.32
C GLN A 91 7.73 -19.27 -2.30
N ILE A 92 7.02 -18.90 -1.23
CA ILE A 92 5.57 -18.94 -1.18
C ILE A 92 5.08 -17.56 -1.61
N SER A 93 4.41 -17.53 -2.76
CA SER A 93 3.77 -16.32 -3.25
C SER A 93 2.41 -16.14 -2.59
N PHE A 94 2.23 -15.02 -1.90
CA PHE A 94 0.98 -14.66 -1.25
C PHE A 94 0.13 -13.72 -2.09
N VAL A 95 0.69 -13.23 -3.18
CA VAL A 95 0.08 -12.24 -4.05
C VAL A 95 0.13 -12.77 -5.45
N ASP A 96 -1.04 -12.86 -6.06
CA ASP A 96 -1.16 -13.29 -7.44
C ASP A 96 -1.46 -12.12 -8.38
N CYS A 97 -1.68 -12.45 -9.64
CA CYS A 97 -2.00 -11.47 -10.67
C CYS A 97 -3.29 -10.70 -10.40
N LEU A 98 -4.29 -11.40 -9.85
CA LEU A 98 -5.61 -10.84 -9.60
C LEU A 98 -5.53 -9.83 -8.47
N ASP A 99 -4.71 -10.07 -7.46
CA ASP A 99 -4.47 -9.12 -6.36
C ASP A 99 -3.88 -7.79 -6.86
N VAL A 100 -2.86 -7.86 -7.72
CA VAL A 100 -2.22 -6.67 -8.32
C VAL A 100 -3.21 -5.95 -9.25
N ARG A 101 -3.94 -6.67 -10.10
CA ARG A 101 -4.97 -6.11 -10.99
C ARG A 101 -6.10 -5.47 -10.18
N ALA A 102 -6.52 -6.07 -9.07
CA ALA A 102 -7.51 -5.52 -8.15
C ALA A 102 -6.99 -4.24 -7.45
N ALA A 103 -5.71 -4.18 -7.11
CA ALA A 103 -5.09 -2.97 -6.57
C ALA A 103 -5.07 -1.82 -7.59
N LEU A 104 -4.80 -2.13 -8.85
CA LEU A 104 -4.95 -1.15 -9.92
C LEU A 104 -6.41 -0.71 -10.11
N HIS A 105 -7.37 -1.65 -10.06
CA HIS A 105 -8.79 -1.31 -10.14
C HIS A 105 -9.20 -0.33 -9.03
N ARG A 106 -8.77 -0.56 -7.79
CA ARG A 106 -9.00 0.39 -6.68
C ARG A 106 -8.30 1.73 -6.89
N ALA A 107 -7.15 1.76 -7.54
CA ALA A 107 -6.48 3.02 -7.89
C ALA A 107 -7.30 3.85 -8.91
N PHE A 108 -7.93 3.21 -9.89
CA PHE A 108 -8.92 3.86 -10.76
C PHE A 108 -10.16 4.29 -9.98
N GLU A 109 -10.60 3.44 -9.05
CA GLU A 109 -11.77 3.72 -8.21
C GLU A 109 -11.58 4.98 -7.36
N THR A 110 -10.36 5.24 -6.84
CA THR A 110 -10.00 6.48 -6.11
C THR A 110 -10.46 7.74 -6.84
N TRP A 111 -10.34 7.79 -8.17
CA TRP A 111 -10.78 8.94 -8.95
C TRP A 111 -12.27 8.88 -9.28
N SER A 112 -12.79 7.71 -9.65
CA SER A 112 -14.22 7.57 -10.02
C SER A 112 -15.18 7.80 -8.86
N SER A 113 -14.80 7.41 -7.63
CA SER A 113 -15.57 7.64 -6.41
C SER A 113 -15.58 9.12 -6.01
N ASN A 114 -14.67 9.93 -6.56
CA ASN A 114 -14.56 11.36 -6.31
C ASN A 114 -15.12 12.23 -7.45
N HIS A 115 -15.65 11.63 -8.52
CA HIS A 115 -16.24 12.39 -9.61
C HIS A 115 -17.32 11.63 -10.39
N LYS A 116 -18.55 12.17 -10.42
CA LYS A 116 -19.74 11.51 -11.00
C LYS A 116 -19.60 11.05 -12.45
N LEU A 117 -18.83 11.77 -13.26
CA LEU A 117 -18.70 11.52 -14.71
C LEU A 117 -17.44 10.75 -15.08
N ILE A 118 -16.49 10.59 -14.17
CA ILE A 118 -15.26 9.84 -14.46
C ILE A 118 -15.50 8.42 -13.98
N LYS A 119 -15.42 7.47 -14.90
CA LYS A 119 -15.57 6.05 -14.65
C LYS A 119 -14.49 5.33 -15.41
N PHE A 120 -14.09 4.18 -14.88
CA PHE A 120 -13.13 3.30 -15.53
C PHE A 120 -13.73 1.91 -15.70
N THR A 121 -13.45 1.29 -16.83
CA THR A 121 -13.95 -0.06 -17.14
C THR A 121 -12.79 -0.92 -17.60
N ASP A 122 -12.56 -2.01 -16.88
CA ASP A 122 -11.58 -3.01 -17.26
C ASP A 122 -12.13 -3.83 -18.43
N VAL A 123 -11.40 -3.86 -19.54
CA VAL A 123 -11.73 -4.61 -20.76
C VAL A 123 -10.65 -5.64 -21.11
N THR A 124 -9.79 -6.00 -20.14
CA THR A 124 -8.67 -6.93 -20.35
C THR A 124 -9.15 -8.26 -20.91
N ASP A 125 -10.19 -8.85 -20.31
CA ASP A 125 -10.69 -10.17 -20.70
C ASP A 125 -11.32 -10.14 -22.10
N GLU A 126 -11.95 -9.03 -22.49
CA GLU A 126 -12.48 -8.79 -23.83
C GLU A 126 -11.36 -8.65 -24.87
N CYS A 127 -10.28 -7.96 -24.53
CA CYS A 127 -9.07 -7.87 -25.36
C CYS A 127 -8.45 -9.26 -25.58
N GLU A 128 -8.30 -10.04 -24.51
CA GLU A 128 -7.75 -11.40 -24.58
C GLU A 128 -8.61 -12.33 -25.44
N LYS A 129 -9.94 -12.27 -25.31
CA LYS A 129 -10.88 -13.06 -26.14
C LYS A 129 -10.78 -12.72 -27.63
N ARG A 130 -10.32 -11.51 -27.98
CA ARG A 130 -10.06 -11.09 -29.37
C ARG A 130 -8.66 -11.46 -29.86
N GLY A 131 -7.80 -11.99 -28.99
CA GLY A 131 -6.38 -12.20 -29.29
C GLY A 131 -5.58 -10.89 -29.36
N GLU A 132 -6.10 -9.81 -28.80
CA GLU A 132 -5.45 -8.49 -28.74
C GLU A 132 -4.79 -8.30 -27.35
N SER A 133 -3.90 -9.21 -26.95
CA SER A 133 -3.22 -9.17 -25.64
C SER A 133 -2.02 -8.21 -25.57
N THR A 134 -1.84 -7.40 -26.60
CA THR A 134 -0.77 -6.41 -26.75
C THR A 134 -1.35 -4.99 -26.73
N ASP A 135 -0.49 -3.97 -26.78
CA ASP A 135 -0.87 -2.54 -26.79
C ASP A 135 -1.70 -2.10 -28.01
N SER A 136 -2.05 -3.05 -28.88
CA SER A 136 -2.94 -2.91 -30.02
C SER A 136 -4.42 -3.14 -29.69
N CYS A 137 -4.81 -3.38 -28.42
CA CYS A 137 -6.21 -3.61 -28.11
C CYS A 137 -7.08 -2.39 -28.43
N SER A 138 -7.95 -2.54 -29.42
CA SER A 138 -8.85 -1.50 -29.91
C SER A 138 -9.94 -1.09 -28.93
N LEU A 139 -10.22 -1.94 -27.94
CA LEU A 139 -11.20 -1.68 -26.89
C LEU A 139 -10.65 -0.84 -25.74
N ALA A 140 -9.33 -0.79 -25.56
CA ALA A 140 -8.67 -0.15 -24.44
C ALA A 140 -8.21 1.27 -24.81
N GLU A 141 -8.68 2.27 -24.07
CA GLU A 141 -8.15 3.63 -24.17
C GLU A 141 -6.85 3.77 -23.37
N ILE A 142 -6.76 3.11 -22.20
CA ILE A 142 -5.55 3.07 -21.37
C ILE A 142 -4.93 1.67 -21.43
N TRP A 143 -3.69 1.58 -21.90
CA TRP A 143 -2.91 0.35 -21.85
C TRP A 143 -1.99 0.33 -20.63
N VAL A 144 -2.10 -0.71 -19.80
CA VAL A 144 -1.32 -0.85 -18.57
C VAL A 144 -0.24 -1.89 -18.77
N THR A 145 1.02 -1.50 -18.63
CA THR A 145 2.17 -2.35 -19.00
C THR A 145 3.39 -2.10 -18.11
N PHE A 146 4.52 -2.73 -18.42
CA PHE A 146 5.80 -2.50 -17.76
C PHE A 146 6.66 -1.50 -18.54
N MET A 147 7.56 -0.80 -17.84
CA MET A 147 8.54 0.08 -18.47
C MET A 147 9.64 -0.77 -19.12
N ASN A 148 9.74 -0.69 -20.45
CA ASN A 148 10.89 -1.22 -21.18
C ASN A 148 11.87 -0.08 -21.45
N SER A 149 13.18 -0.29 -21.23
CA SER A 149 14.23 0.71 -21.49
C SER A 149 14.21 1.22 -22.94
N SER A 150 13.71 0.42 -23.89
CA SER A 150 13.51 0.81 -25.29
C SER A 150 12.34 1.78 -25.52
N ASN A 151 11.37 1.81 -24.62
CA ASN A 151 10.11 2.56 -24.77
C ASN A 151 10.17 3.98 -24.21
N LEU A 152 11.29 4.37 -23.58
CA LEU A 152 11.48 5.69 -22.97
C LEU A 152 11.58 6.84 -23.99
N ASN A 153 11.70 6.55 -25.29
CA ASN A 153 11.84 7.55 -26.35
C ASN A 153 10.53 7.84 -27.11
N PHE A 154 9.37 7.39 -26.62
CA PHE A 154 8.11 7.59 -27.34
C PHE A 154 7.70 9.07 -27.36
N GLY A 155 7.80 9.71 -28.52
CA GLY A 155 7.29 11.07 -28.78
C GLY A 155 8.32 12.21 -28.75
N GLY A 156 9.63 11.92 -28.65
CA GLY A 156 10.68 12.96 -28.71
C GLY A 156 10.71 13.93 -27.52
N VAL A 157 9.79 13.78 -26.57
CA VAL A 157 9.86 14.42 -25.25
C VAL A 157 10.84 13.58 -24.43
N PRO A 158 11.94 14.14 -23.91
CA PRO A 158 12.83 13.39 -23.03
C PRO A 158 12.00 12.88 -21.85
N SER A 159 11.79 11.57 -21.79
CA SER A 159 11.09 10.95 -20.65
C SER A 159 11.80 11.38 -19.38
N ALA A 160 11.01 11.87 -18.43
CA ALA A 160 11.47 12.12 -17.08
C ALA A 160 12.29 10.91 -16.61
N SER A 161 13.53 11.17 -16.22
CA SER A 161 14.50 10.31 -15.54
C SER A 161 14.19 8.81 -15.50
N THR A 162 15.15 7.97 -15.91
CA THR A 162 15.16 6.50 -15.70
C THR A 162 14.94 6.04 -14.24
N SER A 163 14.85 6.98 -13.30
CA SER A 163 14.55 6.78 -11.89
C SER A 163 13.06 6.78 -11.51
N ALA A 164 12.12 6.91 -12.45
CA ALA A 164 10.69 6.86 -12.14
C ALA A 164 10.22 5.41 -11.86
N ALA A 165 9.44 5.24 -10.79
CA ALA A 165 8.85 3.95 -10.41
C ALA A 165 7.67 3.57 -11.32
N ALA A 166 6.89 4.56 -11.74
CA ALA A 166 5.86 4.40 -12.76
C ALA A 166 5.81 5.65 -13.64
N GLN A 167 5.07 5.56 -14.73
CA GLN A 167 4.87 6.66 -15.65
C GLN A 167 3.52 6.53 -16.37
N ALA A 168 2.74 7.60 -16.33
CA ALA A 168 1.60 7.83 -17.19
C ALA A 168 1.97 8.72 -18.38
N VAL A 169 1.66 8.24 -19.58
CA VAL A 169 1.82 8.97 -20.84
C VAL A 169 0.46 9.11 -21.51
N PRO A 170 -0.18 10.29 -21.49
CA PRO A 170 -1.42 10.50 -22.23
C PRO A 170 -1.13 10.51 -23.73
N TYR A 171 -2.13 10.12 -24.53
CA TYR A 171 -2.14 10.24 -25.98
C TYR A 171 -3.01 11.45 -26.37
N PRO A 172 -2.43 12.66 -26.44
CA PRO A 172 -3.18 13.85 -26.80
C PRO A 172 -3.41 13.94 -28.32
N ARG A 173 -4.55 14.48 -28.71
CA ARG A 173 -4.83 14.92 -30.08
C ARG A 173 -5.36 16.35 -30.08
N TYR A 174 -5.05 17.10 -31.13
CA TYR A 174 -5.73 18.37 -31.36
C TYR A 174 -7.18 18.12 -31.78
N SER A 175 -8.12 18.77 -31.10
CA SER A 175 -9.54 18.58 -31.32
C SER A 175 -10.30 19.89 -31.28
N THR A 176 -11.12 20.14 -32.29
CA THR A 176 -12.06 21.27 -32.34
C THR A 176 -13.46 20.91 -31.82
N SER A 177 -13.68 19.63 -31.51
CA SER A 177 -14.98 19.10 -31.06
C SER A 177 -14.96 18.72 -29.58
N PHE A 178 -13.97 19.20 -28.82
CA PHE A 178 -13.90 19.01 -27.38
C PHE A 178 -15.10 19.64 -26.67
N VAL A 179 -15.63 18.94 -25.68
CA VAL A 179 -16.70 19.41 -24.81
C VAL A 179 -16.26 19.22 -23.36
N SER A 180 -16.32 20.26 -22.54
CA SER A 180 -16.06 20.13 -21.10
C SER A 180 -17.25 19.46 -20.40
N THR A 181 -17.07 18.97 -19.19
CA THR A 181 -18.12 18.28 -18.40
C THR A 181 -19.30 19.17 -18.02
N ASN A 182 -19.16 20.50 -18.09
CA ASN A 182 -20.25 21.46 -17.99
C ASN A 182 -21.03 21.66 -19.31
N GLY A 183 -20.70 20.92 -20.36
CA GLY A 183 -21.33 21.00 -21.69
C GLY A 183 -20.81 22.12 -22.59
N ILE A 184 -19.82 22.90 -22.16
CA ILE A 184 -19.28 24.01 -22.95
C ILE A 184 -18.19 23.51 -23.89
N SER A 185 -18.32 23.83 -25.19
CA SER A 185 -17.22 23.70 -26.15
C SER A 185 -16.32 24.93 -26.13
N PRO A 186 -14.99 24.77 -26.00
CA PRO A 186 -14.04 25.85 -26.14
C PRO A 186 -14.19 26.54 -27.50
N PHE A 187 -14.26 27.86 -27.49
CA PHE A 187 -14.42 28.66 -28.69
C PHE A 187 -13.34 29.75 -28.75
N ARG A 188 -13.15 30.33 -29.93
CA ARG A 188 -12.42 31.57 -30.14
C ARG A 188 -13.41 32.60 -30.67
N GLN A 189 -13.34 33.81 -30.14
CA GLN A 189 -14.12 34.91 -30.66
C GLN A 189 -13.38 35.58 -31.84
N VAL A 190 -14.03 35.63 -33.00
CA VAL A 190 -13.55 36.32 -34.21
C VAL A 190 -14.60 37.35 -34.60
N GLY A 191 -14.41 38.60 -34.13
CA GLY A 191 -15.45 39.64 -34.21
C GLY A 191 -16.66 39.26 -33.34
N SER A 192 -17.85 39.23 -33.94
CA SER A 192 -19.09 38.79 -33.28
C SER A 192 -19.32 37.27 -33.36
N THR A 193 -18.47 36.53 -34.08
CA THR A 193 -18.67 35.10 -34.34
C THR A 193 -17.83 34.25 -33.38
N LYS A 194 -18.46 33.21 -32.81
CA LYS A 194 -17.75 32.17 -32.05
C LYS A 194 -17.39 31.03 -32.99
N VAL A 195 -16.11 30.71 -33.09
CA VAL A 195 -15.61 29.56 -33.85
C VAL A 195 -15.03 28.51 -32.90
N PRO A 196 -15.15 27.20 -33.17
CA PRO A 196 -14.55 26.17 -32.32
C PRO A 196 -13.03 26.36 -32.19
N ARG A 197 -12.51 26.23 -30.96
CA ARG A 197 -11.08 26.32 -30.67
C ARG A 197 -10.47 24.92 -30.64
N GLN A 198 -9.24 24.79 -31.13
CA GLN A 198 -8.46 23.57 -30.92
C GLN A 198 -8.01 23.45 -29.46
N VAL A 199 -8.19 22.28 -28.88
CA VAL A 199 -7.71 21.89 -27.54
C VAL A 199 -6.97 20.55 -27.67
N LEU A 200 -5.97 20.34 -26.80
CA LEU A 200 -5.34 19.03 -26.64
C LEU A 200 -6.26 18.13 -25.81
N GLU A 201 -6.99 17.25 -26.51
CA GLU A 201 -7.88 16.24 -25.93
C GLU A 201 -7.10 14.93 -25.73
N VAL A 202 -7.23 14.32 -24.56
CA VAL A 202 -6.73 12.97 -24.30
C VAL A 202 -7.74 11.96 -24.86
N THR A 203 -7.25 11.03 -25.67
CA THR A 203 -8.06 9.94 -26.24
C THR A 203 -7.65 8.55 -25.78
N GLY A 204 -6.63 8.50 -24.95
CA GLY A 204 -6.02 7.28 -24.49
C GLY A 204 -4.74 7.58 -23.74
N GLY A 205 -4.06 6.54 -23.30
CA GLY A 205 -2.75 6.68 -22.69
C GLY A 205 -2.10 5.33 -22.42
N ARG A 206 -0.90 5.42 -21.87
CA ARG A 206 -0.16 4.26 -21.36
C ARG A 206 0.21 4.50 -19.91
N LEU A 207 -0.05 3.51 -19.07
CA LEU A 207 0.41 3.46 -17.70
C LEU A 207 1.49 2.38 -17.60
N SER A 208 2.72 2.76 -17.24
CA SER A 208 3.86 1.84 -17.23
C SER A 208 4.47 1.76 -15.84
N PHE A 209 4.75 0.54 -15.37
CA PHE A 209 5.40 0.30 -14.07
C PHE A 209 6.82 -0.25 -14.24
N ASN A 210 7.74 0.22 -13.41
CA ASN A 210 9.11 -0.28 -13.42
C ASN A 210 9.19 -1.63 -12.70
N THR A 211 9.64 -2.65 -13.42
CA THR A 211 9.79 -4.02 -12.90
C THR A 211 11.24 -4.48 -12.88
N GLY A 212 12.19 -3.57 -13.08
CA GLY A 212 13.62 -3.87 -13.02
C GLY A 212 14.21 -3.61 -11.63
N ASP A 213 15.40 -4.15 -11.35
CA ASP A 213 16.17 -3.75 -10.18
C ASP A 213 16.57 -2.25 -10.30
N PRO A 214 16.53 -1.46 -9.21
CA PRO A 214 16.31 -1.83 -7.80
C PRO A 214 14.88 -1.52 -7.30
N TYR A 215 13.87 -1.60 -8.16
CA TYR A 215 12.50 -1.29 -7.76
C TYR A 215 11.89 -2.46 -6.99
N CYS A 216 11.12 -2.13 -5.95
CA CYS A 216 10.35 -3.09 -5.19
C CYS A 216 8.97 -2.51 -4.86
N TRP A 217 7.98 -3.39 -4.75
CA TRP A 217 6.57 -3.04 -4.63
C TRP A 217 5.90 -3.78 -3.47
N TYR A 218 4.82 -3.20 -2.95
CA TYR A 218 3.91 -3.85 -2.00
C TYR A 218 2.46 -3.36 -2.21
N LEU A 219 1.47 -4.12 -1.75
CA LEU A 219 0.04 -3.85 -1.91
C LEU A 219 -0.67 -3.39 -0.63
N ASP A 220 -0.22 -3.79 0.56
CA ASP A 220 -0.93 -3.49 1.81
C ASP A 220 -0.62 -2.08 2.38
N THR A 221 -1.21 -1.06 1.77
CA THR A 221 -1.13 0.33 2.26
C THR A 221 -1.64 0.45 3.70
N SER A 222 -2.70 -0.27 4.05
CA SER A 222 -3.39 -0.13 5.34
C SER A 222 -2.47 -0.51 6.50
N PHE A 223 -1.68 -1.55 6.30
CA PHE A 223 -0.69 -2.02 7.24
C PHE A 223 0.47 -1.04 7.38
N CYS A 224 1.06 -0.60 6.26
CA CYS A 224 2.21 0.31 6.29
C CYS A 224 1.84 1.74 6.71
N GLN A 225 0.56 2.12 6.69
CA GLN A 225 0.08 3.48 6.96
C GLN A 225 0.62 4.06 8.28
N GLY A 226 0.68 3.27 9.35
CA GLY A 226 1.23 3.73 10.63
C GLY A 226 2.68 4.20 10.55
N TRP A 227 3.51 3.52 9.75
CA TRP A 227 4.89 3.94 9.48
C TRP A 227 4.95 5.17 8.58
N HIS A 228 4.07 5.29 7.59
CA HIS A 228 3.99 6.48 6.75
C HIS A 228 3.59 7.74 7.53
N ASP A 229 2.64 7.62 8.45
CA ASP A 229 2.25 8.71 9.33
C ASP A 229 3.40 9.10 10.27
N LEU A 230 4.13 8.12 10.80
CA LEU A 230 5.30 8.38 11.65
C LEU A 230 6.42 9.09 10.86
N LYS A 231 6.72 8.62 9.64
CA LYS A 231 7.67 9.25 8.70
C LYS A 231 7.31 10.71 8.44
N ARG A 232 6.02 10.98 8.22
CA ARG A 232 5.50 12.32 7.94
C ARG A 232 5.67 13.27 9.12
N ARG A 233 5.39 12.80 10.34
CA ARG A 233 5.43 13.65 11.56
C ARG A 233 6.83 13.92 12.07
N HIS A 234 7.73 12.94 11.99
CA HIS A 234 9.03 13.00 12.66
C HIS A 234 10.23 12.98 11.70
N GLY A 235 9.98 13.00 10.39
CA GLY A 235 11.01 12.88 9.37
C GLY A 235 11.45 11.44 9.16
N LYS A 236 11.69 11.08 7.90
CA LYS A 236 12.04 9.71 7.52
C LYS A 236 13.31 9.21 8.23
N ASP A 237 14.42 9.94 8.14
CA ASP A 237 15.72 9.44 8.60
C ASP A 237 15.76 9.25 10.12
N GLY A 238 15.12 10.17 10.86
CA GLY A 238 15.00 10.08 12.32
C GLY A 238 14.21 8.85 12.75
N VAL A 239 13.06 8.60 12.13
CA VAL A 239 12.22 7.43 12.43
C VAL A 239 12.90 6.13 12.02
N PHE A 240 13.61 6.11 10.88
CA PHE A 240 14.37 4.96 10.42
C PHE A 240 15.44 4.57 11.44
N ILE A 241 16.33 5.53 11.76
CA ILE A 241 17.44 5.32 12.69
C ILE A 241 16.90 4.92 14.06
N PHE A 242 15.88 5.62 14.57
CA PHE A 242 15.26 5.29 15.85
C PHE A 242 14.72 3.86 15.87
N SER A 243 13.97 3.46 14.84
CA SER A 243 13.37 2.12 14.75
C SER A 243 14.43 1.02 14.68
N ILE A 244 15.49 1.22 13.89
CA ILE A 244 16.61 0.27 13.78
C ILE A 244 17.39 0.19 15.09
N VAL A 245 17.75 1.33 15.68
CA VAL A 245 18.48 1.37 16.95
C VAL A 245 17.67 0.68 18.04
N LEU A 246 16.38 1.00 18.16
CA LEU A 246 15.50 0.36 19.13
C LEU A 246 15.49 -1.17 18.94
N LEU A 247 15.24 -1.62 17.71
CA LEU A 247 15.14 -3.04 17.37
C LEU A 247 16.44 -3.82 17.67
N PHE A 248 17.60 -3.28 17.28
CA PHE A 248 18.89 -3.96 17.42
C PHE A 248 19.57 -3.73 18.77
N VAL A 249 19.22 -2.68 19.53
CA VAL A 249 19.66 -2.55 20.94
C VAL A 249 19.03 -3.63 21.79
N PHE A 250 17.72 -3.89 21.65
CA PHE A 250 17.07 -4.99 22.38
C PHE A 250 17.67 -6.35 22.01
N TRP A 251 17.92 -6.56 20.71
CA TRP A 251 18.62 -7.75 20.24
C TRP A 251 20.03 -7.88 20.85
N GLY A 252 20.83 -6.80 20.81
CA GLY A 252 22.19 -6.78 21.33
C GLY A 252 22.26 -7.03 22.83
N VAL A 253 21.35 -6.43 23.62
CA VAL A 253 21.21 -6.70 25.05
C VAL A 253 20.87 -8.17 25.29
N ALA A 254 19.94 -8.75 24.53
CA ALA A 254 19.60 -10.16 24.65
C ALA A 254 20.80 -11.08 24.34
N VAL A 255 21.55 -10.80 23.27
CA VAL A 255 22.77 -11.55 22.92
C VAL A 255 23.82 -11.44 24.03
N ILE A 256 24.07 -10.24 24.57
CA ILE A 256 25.01 -10.03 25.68
C ILE A 256 24.57 -10.83 26.91
N LEU A 257 23.28 -10.79 27.28
CA LEU A 257 22.75 -11.57 28.40
C LEU A 257 22.92 -13.08 28.19
N ILE A 258 22.78 -13.56 26.96
CA ILE A 258 23.02 -14.96 26.59
C ILE A 258 24.51 -15.32 26.76
N ILE A 259 25.42 -14.48 26.26
CA ILE A 259 26.87 -14.68 26.37
C ILE A 259 27.31 -14.67 27.84
N LEU A 260 26.82 -13.71 28.64
CA LEU A 260 27.14 -13.60 30.06
C LEU A 260 26.63 -14.81 30.84
N HIS A 261 25.43 -15.29 30.52
CA HIS A 261 24.87 -16.49 31.13
C HIS A 261 25.68 -17.74 30.78
N PHE A 262 26.01 -17.93 29.50
CA PHE A 262 26.86 -19.02 29.03
C PHE A 262 28.25 -18.98 29.68
N SER A 263 28.85 -17.79 29.78
CA SER A 263 30.14 -17.58 30.43
C SER A 263 30.10 -17.87 31.94
N ALA A 264 28.99 -17.56 32.62
CA ALA A 264 28.79 -17.89 34.03
C ALA A 264 28.71 -19.41 34.23
N VAL A 265 28.00 -20.11 33.35
CA VAL A 265 27.91 -21.57 33.37
C VAL A 265 29.27 -22.20 33.11
N LEU A 266 29.99 -21.77 32.06
CA LEU A 266 31.31 -22.31 31.75
C LEU A 266 32.30 -22.10 32.89
N ARG A 267 32.27 -20.94 33.55
CA ARG A 267 33.09 -20.69 34.75
C ARG A 267 32.74 -21.62 35.90
N ASN A 268 31.47 -21.93 36.12
CA ASN A 268 31.05 -22.89 37.14
C ASN A 268 31.54 -24.30 36.80
N ILE A 269 31.43 -24.73 35.53
CA ILE A 269 31.96 -26.00 35.03
C ILE A 269 33.46 -26.13 35.27
N VAL A 270 34.22 -25.09 34.92
CA VAL A 270 35.67 -25.09 35.08
C VAL A 270 36.05 -25.12 36.56
N ARG A 271 35.32 -24.41 37.43
CA ARG A 271 35.54 -24.44 38.90
C ARG A 271 35.27 -25.80 39.50
N GLU A 272 34.14 -26.43 39.16
CA GLU A 272 33.78 -27.77 39.63
C GLU A 272 34.75 -28.84 39.10
N ASN A 273 35.14 -28.76 37.83
CA ASN A 273 36.14 -29.69 37.25
C ASN A 273 37.54 -29.54 37.88
N LYS A 274 37.92 -28.33 38.29
CA LYS A 274 39.19 -28.12 39.00
C LYS A 274 39.16 -28.79 40.39
N ALA A 275 37.98 -28.93 41.00
CA ALA A 275 37.79 -29.65 42.26
C ALA A 275 37.73 -31.18 42.07
N LEU A 276 37.29 -31.66 40.91
CA LEU A 276 37.11 -33.08 40.55
C LEU A 276 38.25 -33.65 39.68
N ARG A 277 39.47 -33.11 39.81
CA ARG A 277 40.61 -33.41 38.92
C ARG A 277 41.18 -34.83 39.06
N ASP A 278 40.76 -35.59 40.07
CA ASP A 278 41.35 -36.89 40.40
C ASP A 278 40.59 -38.12 39.84
N GLU A 279 39.43 -37.94 39.20
CA GLU A 279 38.68 -39.06 38.58
C GLU A 279 38.60 -38.94 37.05
N LEU A 280 39.11 -39.98 36.40
CA LEU A 280 39.38 -40.15 34.96
C LEU A 280 38.11 -40.33 34.11
N GLU A 281 37.14 -39.40 34.18
CA GLU A 281 36.01 -39.38 33.23
C GLU A 281 36.27 -38.50 32.00
N PRO A 282 35.75 -38.87 30.81
CA PRO A 282 35.97 -38.12 29.57
C PRO A 282 35.33 -36.74 29.61
N LEU A 283 36.14 -35.71 29.31
CA LEU A 283 35.80 -34.27 29.34
C LEU A 283 34.50 -33.92 28.59
N HIS A 284 34.18 -34.65 27.51
CA HIS A 284 33.05 -34.37 26.64
C HIS A 284 31.69 -34.51 27.36
N GLY A 285 31.52 -35.56 28.17
CA GLY A 285 30.26 -35.78 28.91
C GLY A 285 29.97 -34.69 29.94
N ARG A 286 31.02 -34.14 30.57
CA ARG A 286 30.89 -33.10 31.60
C ARG A 286 30.45 -31.76 31.00
N VAL A 287 30.98 -31.39 29.83
CA VAL A 287 30.59 -30.16 29.13
C VAL A 287 29.13 -30.23 28.68
N SER A 288 28.72 -31.35 28.06
CA SER A 288 27.33 -31.56 27.64
C SER A 288 26.37 -31.52 28.83
N LEU A 289 26.68 -32.23 29.91
CA LEU A 289 25.84 -32.26 31.11
C LEU A 289 25.62 -30.86 31.69
N ALA A 290 26.68 -30.07 31.78
CA ALA A 290 26.58 -28.78 32.43
C ALA A 290 26.00 -27.68 31.53
N LEU A 291 26.12 -27.81 30.20
CA LEU A 291 25.30 -27.03 29.26
C LEU A 291 23.81 -27.31 29.46
N LEU A 292 23.44 -28.57 29.67
CA LEU A 292 22.05 -28.92 29.92
C LEU A 292 21.56 -28.45 31.29
N MET A 293 22.40 -28.51 32.34
CA MET A 293 22.09 -27.90 33.64
C MET A 293 21.92 -26.38 33.55
N ALA A 294 22.65 -25.71 32.66
CA ALA A 294 22.44 -24.30 32.38
C ALA A 294 21.08 -24.03 31.74
N ALA A 295 20.75 -24.82 30.72
CA ALA A 295 19.47 -24.76 30.03
C ALA A 295 18.30 -24.96 30.99
N ASP A 296 18.41 -25.90 31.92
CA ASP A 296 17.44 -26.15 32.98
C ASP A 296 17.29 -24.99 33.97
N ARG A 297 18.40 -24.36 34.38
CA ARG A 297 18.37 -23.15 35.23
C ARG A 297 17.69 -21.96 34.57
N LEU A 298 17.73 -21.88 33.24
CA LEU A 298 16.99 -20.85 32.50
C LEU A 298 15.49 -21.15 32.47
N GLY A 299 15.11 -22.41 32.62
CA GLY A 299 13.76 -22.91 32.45
C GLY A 299 13.28 -22.80 31.00
N PHE A 300 12.10 -23.38 30.76
CA PHE A 300 11.44 -23.36 29.46
C PHE A 300 11.23 -21.93 28.93
N TYR A 301 10.59 -21.07 29.72
CA TYR A 301 10.29 -19.69 29.30
C TYR A 301 11.54 -18.87 29.00
N GLY A 302 12.62 -19.08 29.76
CA GLY A 302 13.88 -18.38 29.54
C GLY A 302 14.61 -18.80 28.27
N LEU A 303 14.52 -20.07 27.87
CA LEU A 303 15.06 -20.54 26.60
C LEU A 303 14.22 -20.03 25.43
N VAL A 304 12.89 -20.17 25.52
CA VAL A 304 11.96 -19.70 24.47
C VAL A 304 12.15 -18.21 24.22
N SER A 305 12.18 -17.37 25.26
CA SER A 305 12.33 -15.93 25.10
C SER A 305 13.66 -15.54 24.42
N ARG A 306 14.76 -16.25 24.74
CA ARG A 306 16.09 -15.99 24.16
C ARG A 306 16.13 -16.36 22.68
N PHE A 307 15.67 -17.56 22.32
CA PHE A 307 15.63 -17.98 20.92
C PHE A 307 14.71 -17.07 20.11
N PHE A 308 13.57 -16.71 20.67
CA PHE A 308 12.63 -15.80 20.04
C PHE A 308 13.22 -14.40 19.81
N ILE A 309 13.81 -13.77 20.83
CA ILE A 309 14.42 -12.43 20.71
C ILE A 309 15.64 -12.43 19.78
N ILE A 310 16.36 -13.54 19.63
CA ILE A 310 17.45 -13.64 18.65
C ILE A 310 16.92 -13.57 17.21
N MET A 311 15.79 -14.25 16.92
CA MET A 311 15.24 -14.38 15.57
C MET A 311 14.35 -13.21 15.16
N LEU A 312 13.52 -12.71 16.07
CA LEU A 312 12.46 -11.74 15.79
C LEU A 312 12.99 -10.43 15.14
N PRO A 313 14.07 -9.79 15.62
CA PRO A 313 14.56 -8.53 15.05
C PRO A 313 14.90 -8.61 13.56
N TRP A 314 15.58 -9.69 13.15
CA TRP A 314 15.96 -9.89 11.75
C TRP A 314 14.75 -10.18 10.86
N ALA A 315 13.86 -11.08 11.32
CA ALA A 315 12.63 -11.41 10.63
C ALA A 315 11.74 -10.17 10.43
N PHE A 316 11.50 -9.42 11.50
CA PHE A 316 10.72 -8.18 11.48
C PHE A 316 11.37 -7.11 10.58
N TYR A 317 12.69 -6.90 10.72
CA TYR A 317 13.40 -5.90 9.93
C TYR A 317 13.29 -6.17 8.43
N LYS A 318 13.58 -7.41 8.01
CA LYS A 318 13.65 -7.79 6.60
C LYS A 318 12.29 -7.99 5.94
N ALA A 319 11.28 -8.51 6.66
CA ALA A 319 10.02 -8.88 6.03
C ALA A 319 8.88 -7.87 6.22
N ILE A 320 9.03 -6.97 7.19
CA ILE A 320 7.97 -6.03 7.57
C ILE A 320 8.49 -4.60 7.45
N PHE A 321 9.53 -4.27 8.21
CA PHE A 321 10.00 -2.90 8.32
C PHE A 321 10.56 -2.39 6.98
N ILE A 322 11.49 -3.11 6.36
CA ILE A 322 12.14 -2.64 5.13
C ILE A 322 11.17 -2.56 3.96
N THR A 323 10.21 -3.48 3.83
CA THR A 323 9.20 -3.43 2.76
C THR A 323 8.35 -2.16 2.85
N CYS A 324 7.81 -1.85 4.03
CA CYS A 324 7.07 -0.59 4.26
C CYS A 324 7.96 0.67 4.17
N TRP A 325 9.28 0.50 4.18
CA TRP A 325 10.24 1.62 4.24
C TRP A 325 10.82 1.98 2.88
N GLU A 326 11.24 0.98 2.11
CA GLU A 326 12.04 1.12 0.88
C GLU A 326 11.27 0.75 -0.39
N CYS A 327 10.08 0.16 -0.28
CA CYS A 327 9.27 -0.22 -1.43
C CYS A 327 8.16 0.76 -1.72
N TYR A 328 7.75 0.79 -2.99
CA TYR A 328 6.65 1.61 -3.46
C TYR A 328 5.33 0.92 -3.17
N ASP A 329 4.37 1.70 -2.70
CA ASP A 329 2.98 1.27 -2.63
C ASP A 329 2.40 1.29 -4.03
N PHE A 330 2.10 0.10 -4.56
CA PHE A 330 1.65 -0.03 -5.94
C PHE A 330 0.32 0.70 -6.18
N GLN A 331 -0.64 0.60 -5.25
CA GLN A 331 -1.95 1.24 -5.40
C GLN A 331 -1.81 2.77 -5.34
N ALA A 332 -1.00 3.29 -4.42
CA ALA A 332 -0.76 4.72 -4.31
C ALA A 332 -0.10 5.29 -5.57
N VAL A 333 0.93 4.59 -6.06
CA VAL A 333 1.63 4.99 -7.29
C VAL A 333 0.69 4.96 -8.48
N ALA A 334 -0.07 3.87 -8.65
CA ALA A 334 -1.04 3.77 -9.73
C ALA A 334 -2.07 4.90 -9.68
N ALA A 335 -2.61 5.21 -8.48
CA ALA A 335 -3.59 6.27 -8.30
C ALA A 335 -3.03 7.64 -8.70
N HIS A 336 -1.79 7.95 -8.30
CA HIS A 336 -1.11 9.17 -8.70
C HIS A 336 -0.93 9.28 -10.23
N GLU A 337 -0.43 8.22 -10.88
CA GLU A 337 -0.22 8.24 -12.34
C GLU A 337 -1.54 8.39 -13.11
N ILE A 338 -2.64 7.84 -12.60
CA ILE A 338 -3.98 8.07 -13.18
C ILE A 338 -4.35 9.56 -13.10
N GLY A 339 -3.94 10.28 -12.06
CA GLY A 339 -4.11 11.73 -11.97
C GLY A 339 -3.41 12.48 -13.10
N HIS A 340 -2.23 12.03 -13.53
CA HIS A 340 -1.57 12.57 -14.73
C HIS A 340 -2.36 12.30 -16.01
N LEU A 341 -2.96 11.11 -16.17
CA LEU A 341 -3.84 10.81 -17.29
C LEU A 341 -5.10 11.68 -17.29
N LEU A 342 -5.53 12.16 -16.12
CA LEU A 342 -6.66 13.10 -15.96
C LEU A 342 -6.26 14.58 -16.12
N GLY A 343 -4.97 14.88 -16.28
CA GLY A 343 -4.48 16.24 -16.58
C GLY A 343 -3.95 17.02 -15.37
N LEU A 344 -3.71 16.36 -14.22
CA LEU A 344 -3.08 16.95 -13.04
C LEU A 344 -1.55 16.77 -13.10
N GLY A 345 -0.80 17.78 -12.65
CA GLY A 345 0.66 17.77 -12.55
C GLY A 345 1.14 17.72 -11.09
N HIS A 346 2.45 17.77 -10.88
CA HIS A 346 3.04 17.73 -9.54
C HIS A 346 3.11 19.13 -8.91
N PRO A 347 2.31 19.44 -7.88
CA PRO A 347 2.32 20.78 -7.28
C PRO A 347 3.63 21.10 -6.56
N ASP A 348 4.34 20.08 -6.09
CA ASP A 348 5.61 20.21 -5.40
C ASP A 348 6.81 20.37 -6.33
N LEU A 349 6.70 19.95 -7.59
CA LEU A 349 7.76 20.06 -8.61
C LEU A 349 7.61 21.25 -9.55
N VAL A 350 6.70 22.20 -9.32
CA VAL A 350 6.71 23.49 -10.02
C VAL A 350 7.81 24.39 -9.43
N PRO A 351 8.75 24.95 -10.22
CA PRO A 351 8.83 24.95 -11.69
C PRO A 351 9.76 23.88 -12.30
N SER A 352 10.31 22.96 -11.51
CA SER A 352 11.25 21.92 -11.98
C SER A 352 10.72 20.98 -13.06
N GLU A 353 9.40 20.85 -13.26
CA GLU A 353 8.82 20.07 -14.36
C GLU A 353 8.69 20.83 -15.69
N LEU A 354 9.02 22.12 -15.71
CA LEU A 354 8.90 22.95 -16.90
C LEU A 354 9.83 22.42 -18.00
N LEU A 355 9.28 22.19 -19.19
CA LEU A 355 10.09 21.78 -20.33
C LEU A 355 11.00 22.95 -20.77
N PRO A 356 12.27 22.70 -21.19
CA PRO A 356 13.28 23.74 -21.43
C PRO A 356 12.94 24.83 -22.45
N LEU A 357 11.89 24.65 -23.25
CA LEU A 357 11.47 25.58 -24.31
C LEU A 357 10.17 26.32 -23.99
N GLU A 358 9.61 26.13 -22.79
CA GLU A 358 8.27 26.60 -22.47
C GLU A 358 8.29 27.79 -21.51
N GLY A 359 8.13 29.00 -22.04
CA GLY A 359 7.60 30.19 -21.36
C GLY A 359 8.08 30.51 -19.93
N ALA A 360 7.21 31.22 -19.19
CA ALA A 360 7.35 31.37 -17.75
C ALA A 360 6.79 30.09 -17.09
N PRO A 361 7.35 29.66 -15.93
CA PRO A 361 6.80 28.52 -15.24
C PRO A 361 5.34 28.73 -14.87
N GLY A 362 4.55 27.65 -14.91
CA GLY A 362 3.22 27.68 -14.35
C GLY A 362 3.26 27.98 -12.85
N GLU A 363 2.10 28.30 -12.31
CA GLU A 363 1.94 28.54 -10.87
C GLU A 363 0.97 27.54 -10.30
N ASN A 364 1.21 27.14 -9.05
CA ASN A 364 0.23 26.39 -8.30
C ASN A 364 -1.00 27.24 -8.04
N ALA A 365 -2.15 26.58 -8.01
CA ALA A 365 -3.43 27.22 -8.02
C ALA A 365 -4.36 26.64 -6.96
N TYR A 366 -5.37 27.43 -6.62
CA TYR A 366 -6.55 26.93 -5.93
C TYR A 366 -7.79 27.66 -6.44
N ASN A 367 -8.93 27.00 -6.35
CA ASN A 367 -10.24 27.54 -6.64
C ASN A 367 -10.82 28.14 -5.36
N ALA A 368 -10.94 29.48 -5.31
CA ALA A 368 -11.33 30.20 -4.10
C ALA A 368 -12.73 29.83 -3.58
N LEU A 369 -13.65 29.40 -4.45
CA LEU A 369 -14.99 28.95 -4.03
C LEU A 369 -14.92 27.59 -3.35
N LEU A 370 -14.26 26.62 -4.02
CA LEU A 370 -14.14 25.26 -3.51
C LEU A 370 -13.31 25.23 -2.21
N ALA A 371 -12.24 26.02 -2.14
CA ALA A 371 -11.43 26.18 -0.94
C ALA A 371 -12.21 26.78 0.24
N ALA A 372 -13.26 27.58 -0.03
CA ALA A 372 -14.18 28.08 0.98
C ALA A 372 -15.29 27.07 1.36
N GLY A 373 -15.23 25.84 0.84
CA GLY A 373 -16.23 24.79 1.06
C GLY A 373 -17.54 25.02 0.28
N LEU A 374 -17.53 25.88 -0.75
CA LEU A 374 -18.70 26.16 -1.58
C LEU A 374 -18.70 25.27 -2.83
N GLU A 375 -19.89 24.80 -3.24
CA GLU A 375 -20.06 24.05 -4.48
C GLU A 375 -20.11 24.97 -5.71
N LEU A 376 -19.64 24.46 -6.86
CA LEU A 376 -19.90 25.09 -8.14
C LEU A 376 -21.39 24.94 -8.47
N ASN A 377 -22.07 26.05 -8.74
CA ASN A 377 -23.48 26.10 -9.09
C ASN A 377 -23.67 26.30 -10.60
N ALA A 378 -24.91 26.42 -11.06
CA ALA A 378 -25.24 26.59 -12.48
C ALA A 378 -24.53 27.76 -13.18
N SER A 379 -24.15 28.84 -12.47
CA SER A 379 -23.43 29.96 -13.06
C SER A 379 -21.91 29.84 -12.89
N THR A 380 -21.43 29.49 -11.70
CA THR A 380 -19.98 29.41 -11.41
C THR A 380 -19.32 28.22 -12.12
N CYS A 381 -20.07 27.14 -12.38
CA CYS A 381 -19.64 25.97 -13.15
C CYS A 381 -19.35 26.26 -14.62
N LEU A 382 -19.96 27.30 -15.21
CA LEU A 382 -19.74 27.65 -16.62
C LEU A 382 -18.38 28.33 -16.84
N ALA A 383 -17.77 28.87 -15.79
CA ALA A 383 -16.48 29.54 -15.82
C ALA A 383 -15.69 29.29 -14.53
N PRO A 384 -15.30 28.03 -14.22
CA PRO A 384 -14.66 27.70 -12.95
C PRO A 384 -13.31 28.42 -12.78
N TRP A 385 -12.62 28.69 -13.88
CA TRP A 385 -11.33 29.40 -13.93
C TRP A 385 -11.39 30.89 -13.54
N ASP A 386 -12.59 31.46 -13.44
CA ASP A 386 -12.76 32.82 -12.91
C ASP A 386 -12.44 32.89 -11.41
N TYR A 387 -12.58 31.76 -10.72
CA TYR A 387 -12.36 31.63 -9.27
C TYR A 387 -11.00 31.01 -8.92
N VAL A 388 -10.24 30.59 -9.93
CA VAL A 388 -8.90 30.04 -9.75
C VAL A 388 -7.91 31.18 -9.54
N VAL A 389 -7.13 31.09 -8.47
CA VAL A 389 -6.13 32.07 -8.05
C VAL A 389 -4.82 31.37 -7.75
N ALA A 390 -3.70 32.08 -7.89
CA ALA A 390 -2.38 31.53 -7.59
C ALA A 390 -2.17 31.35 -6.08
N GLY A 391 -1.41 30.33 -5.70
CA GLY A 391 -0.98 30.08 -4.32
C GLY A 391 -1.70 28.89 -3.66
N VAL A 392 -1.97 29.02 -2.35
CA VAL A 392 -2.65 28.02 -1.50
C VAL A 392 -3.67 28.74 -0.62
N PRO A 393 -4.83 28.15 -0.38
CA PRO A 393 -5.78 28.70 0.57
C PRO A 393 -5.32 28.47 2.01
N SER A 394 -5.78 29.31 2.92
CA SER A 394 -5.60 29.08 4.36
C SER A 394 -6.14 27.70 4.77
N GLY A 395 -5.45 26.96 5.64
CA GLY A 395 -5.96 25.68 6.15
C GLY A 395 -4.87 24.75 6.68
N ASP A 396 -5.15 23.44 6.59
CA ASP A 396 -4.25 22.36 7.00
C ASP A 396 -3.05 22.26 6.06
N LEU A 397 -2.01 23.02 6.40
CA LEU A 397 -0.73 23.01 5.70
C LEU A 397 0.21 22.00 6.35
N ASN A 398 0.88 21.21 5.53
CA ASN A 398 2.06 20.45 5.91
C ASN A 398 3.10 21.41 6.50
N PRO A 399 3.49 21.27 7.78
CA PRO A 399 4.38 22.21 8.44
C PRO A 399 5.80 22.22 7.83
N ALA A 400 6.21 21.14 7.17
CA ALA A 400 7.52 21.05 6.54
C ALA A 400 7.58 21.80 5.20
N THR A 401 6.48 21.80 4.46
CA THR A 401 6.46 22.37 3.09
C THR A 401 5.64 23.66 3.00
N GLY A 402 4.78 23.94 3.97
CA GLY A 402 3.79 25.02 3.92
C GLY A 402 2.68 24.79 2.89
N LYS A 403 2.41 23.54 2.49
CA LYS A 403 1.50 23.16 1.40
C LYS A 403 0.33 22.34 1.90
N ARG A 404 -0.81 22.37 1.21
CA ARG A 404 -1.81 21.32 1.41
C ARG A 404 -1.21 20.00 0.95
N TYR A 405 -1.65 18.93 1.58
CA TYR A 405 -1.28 17.60 1.14
C TYR A 405 -2.02 17.25 -0.16
N ALA A 406 -1.33 16.59 -1.09
CA ALA A 406 -1.92 16.11 -2.33
C ALA A 406 -1.48 14.67 -2.61
N LEU A 407 -2.36 13.86 -3.21
CA LEU A 407 -1.99 12.61 -3.87
C LEU A 407 -1.01 12.89 -5.02
N MET A 408 -1.19 14.03 -5.70
CA MET A 408 -0.36 14.45 -6.82
C MET A 408 1.02 15.02 -6.42
N ASP A 409 1.37 15.08 -5.13
CA ASP A 409 2.76 15.34 -4.73
C ASP A 409 3.70 14.28 -5.34
N SER A 410 4.91 14.67 -5.75
CA SER A 410 5.86 13.75 -6.36
C SER A 410 6.10 12.52 -5.49
N ILE A 411 5.94 11.35 -6.10
CA ILE A 411 5.96 10.11 -5.34
C ILE A 411 7.37 9.80 -4.88
N ASP A 412 7.53 9.75 -3.56
CA ASP A 412 8.65 9.09 -2.93
C ASP A 412 8.23 7.74 -2.30
N LYS A 413 9.21 6.90 -1.99
CA LYS A 413 9.01 5.61 -1.27
C LYS A 413 8.41 5.80 0.13
N HIS A 414 8.22 7.03 0.59
CA HIS A 414 8.04 7.36 2.00
C HIS A 414 6.66 7.97 2.30
N GLN A 415 5.95 8.49 1.29
CA GLN A 415 4.67 9.20 1.41
C GLN A 415 3.59 8.66 0.44
N PRO A 416 3.38 7.34 0.35
CA PRO A 416 2.29 6.82 -0.46
C PRO A 416 0.95 7.23 0.13
N ARG A 417 0.10 7.74 -0.76
CA ARG A 417 -1.29 8.10 -0.50
C ARG A 417 -2.13 7.32 -1.50
N THR A 418 -3.17 6.66 -1.05
CA THR A 418 -4.09 5.95 -1.94
C THR A 418 -5.39 6.71 -2.20
N CYS A 419 -5.64 7.76 -1.42
CA CYS A 419 -6.85 8.55 -1.49
C CYS A 419 -6.55 9.98 -1.92
N LEU A 420 -7.52 10.59 -2.59
CA LEU A 420 -7.47 12.01 -2.90
C LEU A 420 -7.49 12.83 -1.61
N GLU A 421 -6.74 13.91 -1.61
CA GLU A 421 -6.84 14.96 -0.62
C GLU A 421 -7.73 16.09 -1.16
N VAL A 422 -7.99 17.08 -0.29
CA VAL A 422 -8.84 18.23 -0.65
C VAL A 422 -8.30 18.96 -1.88
N ASP A 423 -6.98 19.08 -2.00
CA ASP A 423 -6.34 19.79 -3.11
C ASP A 423 -6.52 19.05 -4.45
N ASP A 424 -6.41 17.72 -4.45
CA ASP A 424 -6.62 16.90 -5.65
C ASP A 424 -8.10 16.96 -6.11
N LEU A 425 -9.04 16.86 -5.16
CA LEU A 425 -10.48 16.95 -5.44
C LEU A 425 -10.86 18.34 -5.97
N GLU A 426 -10.26 19.39 -5.43
CA GLU A 426 -10.46 20.77 -5.87
C GLU A 426 -9.96 20.98 -7.32
N GLY A 427 -8.77 20.46 -7.62
CA GLY A 427 -8.23 20.43 -8.98
C GLY A 427 -9.14 19.67 -9.93
N LEU A 428 -9.56 18.46 -9.53
CA LEU A 428 -10.45 17.59 -10.31
C LEU A 428 -11.78 18.29 -10.64
N ASN A 429 -12.45 18.88 -9.65
CA ASN A 429 -13.69 19.63 -9.84
C ASN A 429 -13.52 20.93 -10.63
N THR A 430 -12.31 21.47 -10.71
CA THR A 430 -12.02 22.67 -11.50
C THR A 430 -11.80 22.33 -12.98
N ILE A 431 -11.08 21.25 -13.28
CA ILE A 431 -10.80 20.83 -14.67
C ILE A 431 -11.96 20.03 -15.29
N TYR A 432 -12.72 19.29 -14.46
CA TYR A 432 -13.95 18.60 -14.81
C TYR A 432 -15.13 19.17 -14.00
N PRO A 433 -15.57 20.41 -14.26
CA PRO A 433 -16.67 21.00 -13.50
C PRO A 433 -17.99 20.24 -13.68
N THR A 434 -18.68 20.00 -12.58
CA THR A 434 -20.08 19.54 -12.56
C THR A 434 -20.94 20.62 -11.91
N CYS A 435 -22.07 20.96 -12.55
CA CYS A 435 -22.86 22.12 -12.13
C CYS A 435 -23.87 21.82 -11.01
N THR A 436 -24.01 20.54 -10.65
CA THR A 436 -24.90 20.04 -9.60
C THR A 436 -24.34 18.76 -9.01
N GLY A 437 -24.34 18.64 -7.68
CA GLY A 437 -23.94 17.41 -6.99
C GLY A 437 -22.46 17.07 -7.15
N ALA A 438 -21.60 18.11 -7.18
CA ALA A 438 -20.17 17.91 -7.12
C ALA A 438 -19.79 17.35 -5.74
N ILE A 439 -18.80 16.45 -5.70
CA ILE A 439 -18.29 15.92 -4.44
C ILE A 439 -17.36 16.97 -3.84
N THR A 440 -17.63 17.42 -2.60
CA THR A 440 -16.88 18.47 -1.91
C THR A 440 -15.91 17.94 -0.85
N VAL A 441 -16.09 16.69 -0.43
CA VAL A 441 -15.23 16.03 0.55
C VAL A 441 -14.65 14.77 -0.10
N PRO A 442 -13.32 14.57 -0.04
CA PRO A 442 -12.69 13.40 -0.62
C PRO A 442 -13.28 12.11 -0.05
N GLN A 443 -13.73 11.23 -0.95
CA GLN A 443 -14.16 9.88 -0.61
C GLN A 443 -12.96 8.95 -0.69
N CYS A 444 -12.76 8.17 0.38
CA CYS A 444 -11.64 7.27 0.53
C CYS A 444 -12.17 5.91 1.00
N THR A 445 -12.56 5.07 0.04
CA THR A 445 -12.97 3.69 0.29
C THR A 445 -11.71 2.82 0.29
N LYS A 446 -11.14 2.60 1.48
CA LYS A 446 -10.08 1.60 1.66
C LYS A 446 -10.72 0.25 1.91
N GLU A 447 -10.84 -0.56 0.86
CA GLU A 447 -11.08 -1.98 1.08
C GLU A 447 -9.84 -2.58 1.75
N PRO A 448 -9.98 -3.25 2.90
CA PRO A 448 -8.86 -3.96 3.51
C PRO A 448 -8.47 -5.11 2.59
N LEU A 449 -7.42 -4.90 1.81
CA LEU A 449 -6.70 -5.94 1.07
C LEU A 449 -6.28 -7.05 2.04
N HIS A 450 -7.03 -8.16 2.00
CA HIS A 450 -6.66 -9.49 2.50
C HIS A 450 -5.70 -9.60 3.69
N PHE A 451 -5.83 -8.82 4.77
CA PHE A 451 -5.05 -8.98 6.01
C PHE A 451 -3.53 -9.28 5.80
N LEU A 452 -2.91 -8.83 4.70
CA LEU A 452 -1.64 -9.41 4.25
C LEU A 452 -0.52 -9.06 5.22
N GLY A 453 -0.48 -7.81 5.68
CA GLY A 453 0.40 -7.37 6.75
C GLY A 453 0.17 -8.10 8.07
N TRP A 454 -1.07 -8.46 8.38
CA TRP A 454 -1.38 -9.29 9.56
C TRP A 454 -0.90 -10.73 9.39
N PHE A 455 -0.99 -11.29 8.18
CA PHE A 455 -0.37 -12.57 7.86
C PHE A 455 1.15 -12.51 7.99
N ARG A 456 1.80 -11.42 7.55
CA ARG A 456 3.25 -11.20 7.79
C ARG A 456 3.56 -11.18 9.28
N ILE A 457 2.81 -10.43 10.08
CA ILE A 457 2.98 -10.43 11.54
C ILE A 457 2.80 -11.85 12.10
N CYS A 458 1.73 -12.54 11.73
CA CYS A 458 1.47 -13.89 12.19
C CYS A 458 2.63 -14.81 11.82
N PHE A 459 3.10 -14.78 10.58
CA PHE A 459 4.19 -15.63 10.12
C PHE A 459 5.51 -15.29 10.81
N PHE A 460 5.95 -14.03 10.77
CA PHE A 460 7.26 -13.59 11.26
C PHE A 460 7.34 -13.43 12.78
N ILE A 461 6.22 -13.53 13.50
CA ILE A 461 6.20 -13.54 14.96
C ILE A 461 5.84 -14.94 15.47
N VAL A 462 4.75 -15.56 14.98
CA VAL A 462 4.28 -16.84 15.51
C VAL A 462 5.18 -17.99 15.06
N VAL A 463 5.70 -18.02 13.82
CA VAL A 463 6.57 -19.12 13.39
C VAL A 463 7.90 -19.13 14.15
N PRO A 464 8.63 -18.01 14.31
CA PRO A 464 9.82 -18.00 15.17
C PRO A 464 9.53 -18.34 16.63
N LEU A 465 8.36 -17.97 17.15
CA LEU A 465 7.94 -18.34 18.49
C LEU A 465 7.70 -19.86 18.61
N ALA A 466 6.96 -20.44 17.66
CA ALA A 466 6.72 -21.88 17.61
C ALA A 466 8.03 -22.67 17.44
N PHE A 467 8.94 -22.17 16.59
CA PHE A 467 10.28 -22.74 16.44
C PHE A 467 11.09 -22.64 17.74
N ALA A 468 11.06 -21.49 18.43
CA ALA A 468 11.72 -21.32 19.72
C ALA A 468 11.16 -22.27 20.80
N ILE A 469 9.83 -22.50 20.81
CA ILE A 469 9.17 -23.48 21.67
C ILE A 469 9.65 -24.89 21.33
N GLY A 470 9.62 -25.28 20.05
CA GLY A 470 10.08 -26.59 19.61
C GLY A 470 11.53 -26.87 19.98
N LEU A 471 12.41 -25.87 19.80
CA LEU A 471 13.82 -25.99 20.14
C LEU A 471 14.06 -26.07 21.66
N ALA A 472 13.31 -25.30 22.46
CA ALA A 472 13.36 -25.40 23.91
C ALA A 472 12.87 -26.78 24.41
N LEU A 473 11.80 -27.32 23.83
CA LEU A 473 11.31 -28.67 24.15
C LEU A 473 12.34 -29.74 23.74
N LEU A 474 12.95 -29.61 22.56
CA LEU A 474 13.97 -30.54 22.07
C LEU A 474 15.21 -30.58 22.97
N ILE A 475 15.54 -29.48 23.64
CA ILE A 475 16.65 -29.40 24.59
C ILE A 475 16.24 -29.93 25.97
N LEU A 476 15.11 -29.45 26.52
CA LEU A 476 14.71 -29.72 27.90
C LEU A 476 14.14 -31.13 28.11
N VAL A 477 13.35 -31.66 27.16
CA VAL A 477 12.67 -32.95 27.35
C VAL A 477 13.68 -34.10 27.44
N PRO A 478 14.63 -34.29 26.50
CA PRO A 478 15.63 -35.34 26.62
C PRO A 478 16.51 -35.17 27.86
N PHE A 479 16.77 -33.93 28.28
CA PHE A 479 17.55 -33.66 29.47
C PHE A 479 16.83 -34.10 30.75
N HIS A 480 15.56 -33.75 30.93
CA HIS A 480 14.78 -34.20 32.07
C HIS A 480 14.63 -35.71 32.09
N ILE A 481 14.43 -36.34 30.92
CA ILE A 481 14.42 -37.81 30.79
C ILE A 481 15.77 -38.40 31.24
N TYR A 482 16.89 -37.82 30.79
CA TYR A 482 18.23 -38.24 31.18
C TYR A 482 18.48 -38.11 32.69
N LEU A 483 18.09 -36.97 33.30
CA LEU A 483 18.22 -36.75 34.74
C LEU A 483 17.38 -37.77 35.53
N PHE A 484 16.15 -38.01 35.10
CA PHE A 484 15.26 -39.00 35.71
C PHE A 484 15.87 -40.42 35.66
N TYR A 485 16.39 -40.84 34.50
CA TYR A 485 17.08 -42.13 34.38
C TYR A 485 18.33 -42.21 35.25
N ARG A 486 19.12 -41.13 35.32
CA ARG A 486 20.33 -41.06 36.14
C ARG A 486 20.01 -41.18 37.63
N GLU A 487 18.99 -40.47 38.12
CA GLU A 487 18.53 -40.54 39.51
C GLU A 487 18.00 -41.94 39.85
N ARG A 488 17.24 -42.55 38.94
CA ARG A 488 16.78 -43.93 39.11
C ARG A 488 17.92 -44.93 39.15
N ALA A 489 18.95 -44.75 38.32
CA ALA A 489 20.14 -45.59 38.31
C ALA A 489 20.95 -45.45 39.62
N SER A 490 21.10 -44.24 40.15
CA SER A 490 21.80 -44.00 41.43
C SER A 490 21.04 -44.62 42.60
N LEU A 491 19.71 -44.49 42.65
CA LEU A 491 18.87 -45.15 43.65
C LEU A 491 18.99 -46.68 43.57
N SER A 492 18.94 -47.26 42.37
CA SER A 492 19.09 -48.72 42.20
C SER A 492 20.47 -49.25 42.61
N SER A 493 21.51 -48.41 42.53
CA SER A 493 22.88 -48.74 42.91
C SER A 493 23.05 -48.63 44.43
N ALA A 494 22.47 -47.60 45.05
CA ALA A 494 22.43 -47.44 46.50
C ALA A 494 21.62 -48.57 47.18
N GLU A 495 20.51 -48.99 46.57
CA GLU A 495 19.71 -50.11 47.07
C GLU A 495 20.46 -51.45 46.96
N ARG A 496 21.18 -51.68 45.84
CA ARG A 496 22.07 -52.84 45.69
C ARG A 496 23.22 -52.84 46.71
N ALA A 497 23.80 -51.68 47.02
CA ALA A 497 24.83 -51.57 48.06
C ALA A 497 24.29 -51.79 49.49
N ARG A 498 23.02 -51.46 49.76
CA ARG A 498 22.38 -51.70 51.06
C ARG A 498 21.96 -53.15 51.29
N ARG A 499 21.61 -53.91 50.24
CA ARG A 499 21.21 -55.33 50.36
C ARG A 499 22.18 -56.22 51.14
N PRO A 500 23.51 -56.22 50.91
CA PRO A 500 24.44 -57.04 51.70
C PRO A 500 24.56 -56.56 53.17
N LEU A 501 24.36 -55.27 53.43
CA LEU A 501 24.46 -54.70 54.78
C LEU A 501 23.23 -55.06 55.65
N LEU A 502 22.04 -55.11 55.03
CA LEU A 502 20.83 -55.65 55.66
C LEU A 502 20.92 -57.16 55.91
N LEU A 503 21.50 -57.93 54.98
CA LEU A 503 21.75 -59.37 55.18
C LEU A 503 22.75 -59.64 56.33
N HIS A 504 23.69 -58.73 56.59
CA HIS A 504 24.60 -58.84 57.74
C HIS A 504 23.93 -58.48 59.08
N LEU A 505 23.03 -57.48 59.11
CA LEU A 505 22.29 -57.12 60.33
C LEU A 505 21.25 -58.19 60.71
N PHE A 506 20.65 -58.90 59.75
CA PHE A 506 19.74 -60.02 60.03
C PHE A 506 20.45 -61.32 60.47
N ARG A 507 21.78 -61.40 60.41
CA ARG A 507 22.54 -62.58 60.88
C ARG A 507 22.90 -62.53 62.37
N TRP A 508 22.57 -61.45 63.08
CA TRP A 508 22.91 -61.25 64.50
C TRP A 508 21.68 -60.89 65.36
N SER A 509 20.72 -61.82 65.45
CA SER A 509 19.86 -61.92 66.64
C SER A 509 19.13 -63.26 66.72
N PRO A 510 19.57 -64.20 67.58
CA PRO A 510 18.73 -65.29 68.06
C PRO A 510 18.09 -64.83 69.38
N ALA A 511 17.11 -63.93 69.32
CA ALA A 511 16.25 -63.64 70.46
C ALA A 511 14.82 -64.11 70.15
N ARG A 512 14.48 -65.20 70.81
CA ARG A 512 13.17 -65.86 70.82
C ARG A 512 12.14 -64.86 71.40
N VAL A 513 11.34 -64.22 70.54
CA VAL A 513 10.16 -63.46 70.96
C VAL A 513 8.94 -64.17 70.38
N GLY A 514 8.04 -64.55 71.29
CA GLY A 514 6.88 -65.37 71.03
C GLY A 514 5.81 -64.71 70.15
N PRO A 515 4.79 -65.50 69.77
CA PRO A 515 3.78 -65.07 68.80
C PRO A 515 2.92 -63.92 69.38
N PRO A 516 2.76 -62.80 68.67
CA PRO A 516 1.76 -61.82 69.04
C PRO A 516 0.37 -62.38 68.70
N LYS A 517 -0.54 -62.23 69.67
CA LYS A 517 -1.96 -62.54 69.58
C LYS A 517 -2.61 -61.78 68.42
N SER A 518 -3.45 -62.49 67.68
CA SER A 518 -4.46 -61.96 66.77
C SER A 518 -5.38 -60.99 67.53
N SER A 519 -5.32 -59.70 67.21
CA SER A 519 -6.41 -58.75 67.49
C SER A 519 -7.07 -58.37 66.18
N SER A 520 -8.39 -58.50 66.19
CA SER A 520 -9.33 -58.22 65.12
C SER A 520 -9.09 -56.85 64.49
N ILE A 521 -9.12 -56.87 63.16
CA ILE A 521 -9.25 -55.70 62.31
C ILE A 521 -10.70 -55.26 62.44
N ASP A 522 -10.92 -54.18 63.19
CA ASP A 522 -12.16 -53.42 63.07
C ASP A 522 -12.05 -52.48 61.86
N GLU A 523 -13.07 -52.62 61.05
CA GLU A 523 -13.40 -51.97 59.80
C GLU A 523 -13.66 -50.47 60.04
N ILE A 524 -12.68 -49.61 59.71
CA ILE A 524 -12.93 -48.17 59.55
C ILE A 524 -13.09 -47.90 58.05
N ALA A 525 -14.35 -47.84 57.64
CA ALA A 525 -14.77 -47.32 56.34
C ALA A 525 -14.35 -45.85 56.21
N LEU A 526 -13.34 -45.58 55.37
CA LEU A 526 -12.99 -44.22 54.94
C LEU A 526 -13.82 -43.89 53.70
N SER A 527 -14.85 -43.07 53.92
CA SER A 527 -15.72 -42.48 52.91
C SER A 527 -14.94 -41.69 51.85
N CYS A 528 -15.20 -41.96 50.58
CA CYS A 528 -14.83 -41.09 49.46
C CYS A 528 -15.56 -39.74 49.56
N PRO A 529 -14.88 -38.60 49.39
CA PRO A 529 -15.57 -37.37 49.02
C PRO A 529 -15.88 -37.42 47.51
N THR A 530 -17.15 -37.69 47.19
CA THR A 530 -17.73 -37.39 45.88
C THR A 530 -17.84 -35.87 45.73
N HIS A 531 -16.96 -35.27 44.94
CA HIS A 531 -17.17 -33.92 44.43
C HIS A 531 -18.19 -33.99 43.29
N THR A 532 -19.45 -33.63 43.59
CA THR A 532 -20.45 -33.22 42.60
C THR A 532 -20.07 -31.87 41.98
N PRO A 533 -20.21 -31.68 40.66
CA PRO A 533 -20.08 -30.37 40.04
C PRO A 533 -21.29 -29.50 40.41
N ALA A 534 -21.00 -28.30 40.93
CA ALA A 534 -22.00 -27.27 41.15
C ALA A 534 -22.53 -26.79 39.80
N ALA A 535 -23.84 -26.92 39.62
CA ALA A 535 -24.60 -26.22 38.60
C ALA A 535 -24.47 -24.72 38.82
N VAL A 536 -23.95 -24.00 37.83
CA VAL A 536 -24.07 -22.55 37.73
C VAL A 536 -25.42 -22.26 37.12
N GLU A 537 -26.36 -21.94 38.00
CA GLU A 537 -27.66 -21.36 37.71
C GLU A 537 -27.43 -19.88 37.35
N SER A 538 -27.35 -19.57 36.05
CA SER A 538 -27.39 -18.19 35.55
C SER A 538 -28.85 -17.81 35.34
N ALA A 539 -29.37 -17.05 36.29
CA ALA A 539 -30.68 -16.43 36.21
C ALA A 539 -30.78 -15.55 34.95
N VAL A 540 -31.69 -15.93 34.06
CA VAL A 540 -32.24 -15.08 33.01
C VAL A 540 -33.14 -14.05 33.71
N ALA A 541 -32.65 -12.83 33.85
CA ALA A 541 -33.46 -11.67 34.18
C ALA A 541 -33.69 -10.88 32.89
N ASP A 542 -34.90 -11.02 32.38
CA ASP A 542 -35.50 -10.23 31.33
C ASP A 542 -35.96 -8.88 31.93
N PRO A 543 -35.56 -7.74 31.36
CA PRO A 543 -36.50 -6.64 31.29
C PRO A 543 -36.56 -6.06 29.87
N GLY A 544 -37.68 -6.33 29.21
CA GLY A 544 -38.51 -5.29 28.59
C GLY A 544 -37.97 -4.60 27.32
N PRO A 545 -38.66 -4.73 26.17
CA PRO A 545 -38.31 -3.97 24.98
C PRO A 545 -38.75 -2.51 25.16
N SER A 546 -37.77 -1.60 25.19
CA SER A 546 -38.00 -0.18 25.00
C SER A 546 -38.21 0.08 23.51
N ALA A 547 -39.46 0.37 23.15
CA ALA A 547 -39.83 0.94 21.88
C ALA A 547 -39.15 2.30 21.69
N ILE A 548 -38.32 2.40 20.66
CA ILE A 548 -37.96 3.67 20.03
C ILE A 548 -38.27 3.51 18.55
N ASP A 549 -39.30 4.25 18.15
CA ASP A 549 -39.70 4.50 16.78
C ASP A 549 -38.51 4.92 15.91
N SER A 550 -38.35 4.24 14.78
CA SER A 550 -37.68 4.80 13.62
C SER A 550 -38.45 4.39 12.37
N PRO A 551 -38.72 5.34 11.47
CA PRO A 551 -39.77 5.20 10.47
C PRO A 551 -39.34 4.28 9.34
N LYS A 552 -40.25 3.36 9.03
CA LYS A 552 -40.30 2.47 7.87
C LYS A 552 -40.26 3.30 6.57
N PRO A 553 -39.25 3.14 5.69
CA PRO A 553 -39.37 3.62 4.32
C PRO A 553 -40.31 2.66 3.58
N SER A 554 -41.42 3.22 3.09
CA SER A 554 -42.35 2.58 2.17
C SER A 554 -41.60 2.11 0.93
N ARG A 555 -41.55 0.79 0.77
CA ARG A 555 -41.18 0.09 -0.46
C ARG A 555 -42.36 0.26 -1.43
N GLU A 556 -42.34 1.33 -2.22
CA GLU A 556 -43.14 1.42 -3.44
C GLU A 556 -42.46 0.58 -4.52
N GLU A 557 -43.11 -0.51 -4.90
CA GLU A 557 -42.85 -1.21 -6.14
C GLU A 557 -43.30 -0.32 -7.32
N PRO A 558 -42.45 -0.04 -8.31
CA PRO A 558 -42.95 0.34 -9.62
C PRO A 558 -43.35 -0.93 -10.35
N GLY A 559 -44.67 -1.10 -10.54
CA GLY A 559 -45.23 -2.07 -11.47
C GLY A 559 -44.70 -1.86 -12.90
N PRO A 560 -44.76 -2.90 -13.74
CA PRO A 560 -44.22 -2.85 -15.11
C PRO A 560 -45.10 -1.93 -15.98
N PRO A 561 -44.52 -1.08 -16.84
CA PRO A 561 -45.30 -0.43 -17.87
C PRO A 561 -45.62 -1.44 -18.98
N ASN A 562 -46.93 -1.54 -19.24
CA ASN A 562 -47.55 -2.31 -20.29
C ASN A 562 -46.87 -2.16 -21.66
N GLU A 563 -46.72 -3.31 -22.30
CA GLU A 563 -46.69 -3.44 -23.75
C GLU A 563 -47.86 -2.66 -24.37
N LEU A 564 -47.56 -1.78 -25.33
CA LEU A 564 -48.50 -1.40 -26.36
C LEU A 564 -47.88 -1.71 -27.72
N ASN A 565 -48.42 -2.77 -28.33
CA ASN A 565 -48.28 -3.12 -29.73
C ASN A 565 -48.68 -1.95 -30.63
N SER A 566 -47.89 -1.67 -31.68
CA SER A 566 -48.35 -1.71 -33.08
C SER A 566 -47.28 -1.31 -34.10
N PRO A 567 -47.45 -1.70 -35.39
CA PRO A 567 -46.36 -2.20 -36.25
C PRO A 567 -46.04 -1.29 -37.46
N MET A 568 -45.21 -1.84 -38.37
CA MET A 568 -44.85 -1.36 -39.72
C MET A 568 -43.81 -0.23 -39.73
N GLU A 569 -42.80 -0.20 -40.60
CA GLU A 569 -42.79 -0.68 -41.98
C GLU A 569 -41.36 -0.89 -42.51
N VAL A 570 -41.28 -1.75 -43.52
CA VAL A 570 -40.10 -2.17 -44.28
C VAL A 570 -39.62 -1.03 -45.18
N GLY A 571 -38.34 -0.66 -45.10
CA GLY A 571 -37.73 0.35 -45.98
C GLY A 571 -36.29 -0.01 -46.35
N ARG A 572 -36.15 -0.89 -47.33
CA ARG A 572 -34.89 -1.35 -47.93
C ARG A 572 -34.41 -0.30 -48.93
N SER A 573 -33.27 0.35 -48.70
CA SER A 573 -32.52 1.06 -49.75
C SER A 573 -31.03 1.23 -49.41
N GLN A 574 -30.21 0.38 -50.04
CA GLN A 574 -28.87 0.70 -50.55
C GLN A 574 -28.96 0.61 -52.09
N PRO A 575 -28.01 1.10 -52.92
CA PRO A 575 -26.66 1.60 -52.61
C PRO A 575 -26.26 2.91 -53.34
N GLY A 576 -25.13 3.50 -52.95
CA GLY A 576 -24.40 4.53 -53.72
C GLY A 576 -23.14 4.95 -52.95
N GLN A 577 -22.01 4.28 -53.17
CA GLN A 577 -20.92 4.64 -54.07
C GLN A 577 -20.06 5.85 -53.64
N SER A 578 -18.77 5.52 -53.44
CA SER A 578 -17.54 6.30 -53.60
C SER A 578 -17.35 7.58 -52.77
N ALA A 579 -16.46 7.49 -51.79
CA ALA A 579 -15.52 8.56 -51.48
C ALA A 579 -14.12 7.95 -51.35
N ALA A 580 -13.20 8.49 -52.14
CA ALA A 580 -11.84 8.02 -52.30
C ALA A 580 -11.02 8.24 -51.02
N SER A 581 -10.29 7.21 -50.63
CA SER A 581 -9.22 7.27 -49.64
C SER A 581 -8.06 8.05 -50.23
N ILE A 582 -7.81 9.26 -49.72
CA ILE A 582 -6.57 10.00 -49.98
C ILE A 582 -5.53 9.46 -48.99
N GLU A 583 -4.62 8.65 -49.51
CA GLU A 583 -3.45 8.14 -48.83
C GLU A 583 -2.45 9.30 -48.68
N ILE A 584 -2.30 9.83 -47.47
CA ILE A 584 -1.27 10.83 -47.16
C ILE A 584 0.00 10.07 -46.80
N THR A 585 0.96 10.09 -47.71
CA THR A 585 2.33 9.64 -47.48
C THR A 585 3.01 10.53 -46.43
N PRO A 586 3.72 9.96 -45.44
CA PRO A 586 4.51 10.75 -44.51
C PRO A 586 5.75 11.31 -45.22
N PHE A 587 5.94 12.62 -45.10
CA PHE A 587 7.15 13.32 -45.53
C PHE A 587 8.37 12.72 -44.82
N ALA A 588 9.26 12.12 -45.59
CA ALA A 588 10.61 11.79 -45.16
C ALA A 588 11.39 13.09 -44.96
N ALA A 589 11.85 13.34 -43.73
CA ALA A 589 12.82 14.39 -43.46
C ALA A 589 14.19 13.94 -43.96
N GLU A 590 14.72 14.64 -44.97
CA GLU A 590 16.12 14.53 -45.37
C GLU A 590 17.06 14.97 -44.22
N PRO A 591 18.22 14.32 -44.04
CA PRO A 591 19.22 14.74 -43.07
C PRO A 591 20.02 15.93 -43.61
N ALA A 592 20.07 17.02 -42.84
CA ALA A 592 20.96 18.13 -43.10
C ALA A 592 22.42 17.70 -42.88
N LEU A 593 23.17 17.64 -43.98
CA LEU A 593 24.63 17.54 -44.00
C LEU A 593 25.26 18.93 -43.73
N GLY A 594 26.10 18.99 -42.69
CA GLY A 594 27.40 19.65 -42.73
C GLY A 594 27.50 21.16 -42.44
N SER A 595 28.28 21.51 -41.41
CA SER A 595 29.51 22.29 -41.60
C SER A 595 30.46 22.16 -40.41
N GLN A 596 31.71 21.82 -40.71
CA GLN A 596 32.88 21.84 -39.82
C GLN A 596 33.36 23.29 -39.53
N ASP A 597 34.29 23.35 -38.57
CA ASP A 597 35.27 24.42 -38.29
C ASP A 597 34.83 25.63 -37.44
N VAL A 598 35.10 25.57 -36.12
CA VAL A 598 36.22 26.22 -35.38
C VAL A 598 36.13 25.83 -33.89
#